data_AF-A0ABD2NV20-F1
#
_entry.id   AF-A0ABD2NV20-F1
#
_cell.length_a   1.000
_cell.length_b   1.000
_cell.length_c   1.000
_cell.angle_alpha   90.00
_cell.angle_beta   90.00
_cell.angle_gamma   90.00
#
_symmetry.space_group_name_H-M   'P 1'
#
loop_
_entity.id
_entity.type
_entity.pdbx_description
1 polymer ?
#
loop_
_entity_poly.entity_id
_entity_poly.type
_entity_poly.pdbx_seq_one_letter_code
_entity_poly.pdbx_strand_id
1 'polypeptide(L)'
;MFLTRNLEKRGKVNYQFFRQYFNVNFDLSFGRPQIDVCSKCEELNVEIKDPHLSDGDKRTATAELLVHKRCASIFYKKDKEIEEKCADDETV
;
A
#
# COMPACT_ATOMS: atom_id res chain seq x y z
N MET A 1 19.69 -23.13 -1.55
CA MET A 1 18.97 -21.90 -1.92
C MET A 1 17.90 -22.23 -2.96
N PHE A 2 16.81 -21.47 -3.02
CA PHE A 2 15.70 -21.67 -3.96
C PHE A 2 16.14 -21.75 -5.44
N LEU A 3 17.12 -20.92 -5.81
CA LEU A 3 17.69 -20.87 -7.17
C LEU A 3 18.56 -22.09 -7.50
N THR A 4 19.20 -22.72 -6.51
CA THR A 4 20.06 -23.90 -6.73
C THR A 4 19.26 -25.17 -6.97
N ARG A 5 18.06 -25.30 -6.38
CA ARG A 5 17.15 -26.44 -6.59
C ARG A 5 16.33 -26.35 -7.89
N ASN A 6 16.25 -25.18 -8.51
CA ASN A 6 15.44 -24.94 -9.71
C ASN A 6 16.30 -24.53 -10.92
N LEU A 7 17.60 -24.81 -10.87
CA LEU A 7 18.58 -24.41 -11.89
C LEU A 7 18.23 -24.96 -13.29
N GLU A 8 17.67 -26.17 -13.34
CA GLU A 8 17.21 -26.84 -14.58
C GLU A 8 16.06 -26.10 -15.27
N LYS A 9 15.36 -25.22 -14.54
CA LYS A 9 14.23 -24.45 -15.05
C LYS A 9 14.61 -23.01 -15.43
N ARG A 10 15.89 -22.65 -15.50
CA ARG A 10 16.38 -21.28 -15.78
C ARG A 10 15.78 -20.59 -17.03
N GLY A 11 15.23 -21.33 -17.99
CA GLY A 11 14.48 -20.79 -19.14
C GLY A 11 12.95 -20.91 -19.08
N LYS A 12 12.39 -21.52 -18.03
CA LYS A 12 10.96 -21.74 -17.77
C LYS A 12 10.48 -21.07 -16.46
N VAL A 13 11.34 -20.27 -15.83
CA VAL A 13 10.96 -19.49 -14.65
C VAL A 13 10.17 -18.27 -15.13
N ASN A 14 8.86 -18.30 -14.96
CA ASN A 14 7.97 -17.19 -15.26
C ASN A 14 7.16 -16.82 -14.00
N TYR A 15 6.41 -15.71 -14.08
CA TYR A 15 5.57 -15.26 -12.97
C TYR A 15 4.63 -16.36 -12.45
N GLN A 16 4.04 -17.16 -13.36
CA GLN A 16 3.14 -18.26 -13.02
C GLN A 16 3.84 -19.33 -12.16
N PHE A 17 5.09 -19.66 -12.48
CA PHE A 17 5.90 -20.62 -11.72
C PHE A 17 6.10 -20.16 -10.27
N PHE A 18 6.52 -18.91 -10.07
CA PHE A 18 6.69 -18.36 -8.73
C PHE A 18 5.36 -18.28 -7.98
N ARG A 19 4.33 -17.74 -8.62
CA ARG A 19 2.99 -17.66 -8.05
C ARG A 19 2.52 -19.03 -7.56
N GLN A 20 2.64 -20.08 -8.37
CA GLN A 20 2.25 -21.44 -7.97
C GLN A 20 3.10 -21.96 -6.80
N TYR A 21 4.43 -21.80 -6.87
CA TYR A 21 5.31 -22.28 -5.81
C TYR A 21 5.00 -21.60 -4.46
N PHE A 22 4.82 -20.29 -4.44
CA PHE A 22 4.56 -19.55 -3.21
C PHE A 22 3.16 -19.79 -2.65
N ASN A 23 2.14 -19.90 -3.50
CA ASN A 23 0.80 -20.29 -3.04
C ASN A 23 0.80 -21.70 -2.43
N VAL A 24 1.42 -22.70 -3.10
CA VAL A 24 1.37 -24.10 -2.65
C VAL A 24 2.22 -24.37 -1.41
N ASN A 25 3.39 -23.73 -1.30
CA ASN A 25 4.35 -24.07 -0.25
C ASN A 25 4.30 -23.11 0.96
N PHE A 26 3.73 -21.92 0.80
CA PHE A 26 3.76 -20.87 1.83
C PHE A 26 2.41 -20.18 2.04
N ASP A 27 1.37 -20.54 1.31
CA ASP A 27 0.06 -19.87 1.31
C ASP A 27 0.16 -18.36 1.02
N LEU A 28 1.17 -17.97 0.22
CA LEU A 28 1.42 -16.59 -0.16
C LEU A 28 0.83 -16.30 -1.55
N SER A 29 -0.27 -15.54 -1.57
CA SER A 29 -0.88 -15.09 -2.81
C SER A 29 -0.18 -13.86 -3.40
N PHE A 30 0.09 -13.88 -4.71
CA PHE A 30 0.67 -12.74 -5.44
C PHE A 30 -0.46 -11.86 -6.01
N GLY A 31 -1.45 -11.55 -5.17
CA GLY A 31 -2.57 -10.67 -5.52
C GLY A 31 -2.13 -9.23 -5.75
N ARG A 32 -3.10 -8.32 -5.95
CA ARG A 32 -2.81 -6.88 -5.84
C ARG A 32 -2.15 -6.64 -4.48
N PRO A 33 -1.19 -5.69 -4.36
CA PRO A 33 -0.72 -5.25 -3.05
C PRO A 33 -1.93 -5.07 -2.15
N GLN A 34 -1.90 -5.70 -0.97
CA GLN A 34 -2.87 -5.38 0.07
C GLN A 34 -2.83 -3.86 0.18
N ILE A 35 -3.93 -3.19 -0.17
CA ILE A 35 -4.02 -1.72 -0.38
C ILE A 35 -3.08 -1.08 0.61
N ASP A 36 -1.97 -0.49 0.11
CA ASP A 36 -0.91 0.02 0.96
C ASP A 36 -1.58 0.97 1.94
N VAL A 37 -1.72 0.50 3.18
CA VAL A 37 -2.15 1.36 4.27
C VAL A 37 -1.16 2.50 4.27
N CYS A 38 -1.67 3.73 4.23
CA CYS A 38 -0.79 4.88 4.20
C CYS A 38 0.18 4.78 5.37
N SER A 39 1.48 4.66 5.08
CA SER A 39 2.51 4.45 6.08
C SER A 39 2.47 5.52 7.17
N LYS A 40 2.16 6.76 6.80
CA LYS A 40 1.98 7.86 7.76
C LYS A 40 0.75 7.68 8.65
N CYS A 41 -0.35 7.17 8.09
CA CYS A 41 -1.52 6.83 8.91
C CYS A 41 -1.17 5.70 9.89
N GLU A 42 -0.44 4.68 9.46
CA GLU A 42 -0.05 3.56 10.32
C GLU A 42 0.86 4.03 11.46
N GLU A 43 1.92 4.78 11.15
CA GLU A 43 2.86 5.36 12.11
C GLU A 43 2.13 6.17 13.20
N LEU A 44 1.28 7.13 12.80
CA LEU A 44 0.53 7.96 13.74
C LEU A 44 -0.46 7.15 14.59
N ASN A 45 -1.06 6.09 14.03
CA ASN A 45 -1.95 5.21 14.80
C ASN A 45 -1.20 4.36 15.83
N VAL A 46 0.05 3.98 15.54
CA VAL A 46 0.91 3.31 16.52
C VAL A 46 1.24 4.27 17.66
N GLU A 47 1.64 5.49 17.33
CA GLU A 47 1.97 6.54 18.30
C GLU A 47 0.80 6.85 19.26
N ILE A 48 -0.41 7.02 18.71
CA ILE A 48 -1.61 7.31 19.51
C ILE A 48 -1.91 6.17 20.52
N LYS A 49 -1.61 4.93 20.16
CA LYS A 49 -1.90 3.74 20.98
C LYS A 49 -0.77 3.39 21.96
N ASP A 50 0.39 4.04 21.86
CA ASP A 50 1.52 3.74 22.74
C ASP A 50 1.20 4.11 24.19
N PRO A 51 1.20 3.15 25.14
CA PRO A 51 0.95 3.44 26.54
C PRO A 51 2.04 4.32 27.18
N HIS A 52 3.23 4.42 26.59
CA HIS A 52 4.38 5.13 27.14
C HIS A 52 4.47 6.60 26.71
N LEU A 53 3.67 7.02 25.73
CA LEU A 53 3.65 8.41 25.26
C LEU A 53 2.78 9.32 26.12
N SER A 54 3.20 10.58 26.21
CA SER A 54 2.47 11.61 26.95
C SER A 54 1.13 11.95 26.27
N ASP A 55 0.17 12.43 27.05
CA ASP A 55 -1.11 12.89 26.52
C ASP A 55 -0.95 14.05 25.52
N GLY A 56 0.11 14.86 25.68
CA GLY A 56 0.43 15.95 24.76
C GLY A 56 0.84 15.42 23.39
N ASP A 57 1.73 14.44 23.37
CA ASP A 57 2.24 13.83 22.12
C ASP A 57 1.11 13.09 21.40
N LYS A 58 0.27 12.33 22.13
CA LYS A 58 -0.91 11.66 21.57
C LYS A 58 -1.89 12.62 20.92
N ARG A 59 -2.12 13.79 21.54
CA ARG A 59 -2.97 14.85 20.95
C ARG A 59 -2.37 15.40 19.67
N THR A 60 -1.05 15.63 19.66
CA THR A 60 -0.32 16.08 18.46
C THR A 60 -0.43 15.06 17.34
N ALA A 61 -0.11 13.78 17.59
CA ALA A 61 -0.25 12.70 16.62
C ALA A 61 -1.68 12.55 16.10
N THR A 62 -2.69 12.72 16.96
CA THR A 62 -4.11 12.72 16.56
C THR A 62 -4.44 13.89 15.64
N ALA A 63 -3.95 15.09 15.95
CA ALA A 63 -4.15 16.28 15.12
C ALA A 63 -3.48 16.13 13.75
N GLU A 64 -2.25 15.61 13.71
CA GLU A 64 -1.53 15.33 12.48
C GLU A 64 -2.27 14.30 11.61
N LEU A 65 -2.81 13.25 12.22
CA LEU A 65 -3.57 12.22 11.51
C LEU A 65 -4.84 12.80 10.86
N LEU A 66 -5.53 13.70 11.57
CA LEU A 66 -6.71 14.39 11.05
C LEU A 66 -6.35 15.29 9.86
N VAL A 67 -5.29 16.08 9.97
CA VAL A 67 -4.82 16.96 8.89
C VAL A 67 -4.40 16.13 7.68
N HIS A 68 -3.62 15.07 7.88
CA HIS A 68 -3.15 14.19 6.82
C HIS A 68 -4.33 13.59 6.02
N LYS A 69 -5.33 13.02 6.70
CA LYS A 69 -6.53 12.46 6.05
C LYS A 69 -7.32 13.51 5.29
N ARG A 70 -7.43 14.72 5.83
CA ARG A 70 -8.13 15.83 5.15
C ARG A 70 -7.40 16.26 3.87
N CYS A 71 -6.08 16.41 3.93
CA CYS A 71 -5.26 16.73 2.75
C CYS A 71 -5.37 15.65 1.68
N ALA A 72 -5.29 14.38 2.06
CA ALA A 72 -5.45 13.26 1.14
C ALA A 72 -6.83 13.27 0.47
N SER A 73 -7.90 13.51 1.23
CA SER A 73 -9.26 13.61 0.68
C SER A 73 -9.40 14.75 -0.34
N ILE A 74 -8.81 15.91 -0.07
CA ILE A 74 -8.81 17.04 -1.03
C ILE A 74 -8.04 16.67 -2.30
N PHE A 75 -6.86 16.05 -2.15
CA PHE A 75 -6.04 15.61 -3.28
C PHE A 75 -6.79 14.63 -4.18
N TYR A 76 -7.32 13.53 -3.62
CA TYR A 76 -8.03 12.52 -4.43
C TYR A 76 -9.32 13.06 -5.04
N LYS A 77 -10.00 14.01 -4.38
CA LYS A 77 -11.12 14.70 -4.99
C LYS A 77 -10.70 15.48 -6.23
N LYS A 78 -9.58 16.20 -6.15
CA LYS A 78 -9.03 16.97 -7.28
C LYS A 78 -8.54 16.08 -8.40
N ASP A 79 -7.90 14.97 -8.06
CA ASP A 79 -7.44 13.96 -9.00
C ASP A 79 -8.61 13.41 -9.83
N LYS A 80 -9.69 13.00 -9.15
CA LYS A 80 -10.92 12.55 -9.80
C LYS A 80 -11.58 13.63 -10.67
N GLU A 81 -11.64 14.88 -10.18
CA GLU A 81 -12.16 16.01 -10.96
C GLU A 81 -11.35 16.25 -12.26
N ILE A 82 -10.05 15.94 -12.26
CA ILE A 82 -9.18 16.05 -13.43
C ILE A 82 -9.39 14.85 -14.36
N GLU A 83 -9.45 13.63 -13.82
CA GLU A 83 -9.74 12.42 -14.61
C GLU A 83 -11.06 12.56 -15.38
N GLU A 84 -12.11 13.07 -14.75
CA GLU A 84 -13.42 13.31 -15.38
C GLU A 84 -13.30 14.33 -16.53
N LYS A 85 -12.61 15.46 -16.30
CA LYS A 85 -12.39 16.47 -17.36
C LYS A 85 -11.58 15.95 -18.54
N CYS A 86 -10.57 15.13 -18.28
CA CYS A 86 -9.77 14.51 -19.34
C CYS A 86 -10.57 13.46 -20.13
N ALA A 87 -11.55 12.80 -19.51
CA ALA A 87 -12.42 11.85 -20.20
C ALA A 87 -13.48 12.54 -21.07
N ASP A 88 -13.93 13.74 -20.69
CA ASP A 88 -14.93 14.53 -21.42
C ASP A 88 -14.34 15.40 -22.55
N ASP A 89 -13.00 15.50 -22.65
CA ASP A 89 -12.33 16.30 -23.68
C ASP A 89 -12.23 15.52 -25.00
N GLU A 90 -13.10 15.83 -25.98
CA GLU A 90 -13.14 15.22 -27.32
C GLU A 90 -11.89 15.51 -28.19
N THR A 91 -10.88 16.22 -27.65
CA THR A 91 -9.63 16.56 -28.36
C THR A 91 -8.43 15.65 -28.05
N VAL A 92 -8.60 14.65 -27.18
CA VAL A 92 -7.58 13.63 -26.85
C VAL A 92 -7.83 12.32 -27.60
#